data_AF-A0A7L4YM65-F1
#
_entry.id   AF-A0A7L4YM65-F1
#
_cell.length_a   1.000
_cell.length_b   1.000
_cell.length_c   1.000
_cell.angle_alpha   90.00
_cell.angle_beta   90.00
_cell.angle_gamma   90.00
#
_symmetry.space_group_name_H-M   'P 1'
#
loop_
_entity.id
_entity.type
_entity.pdbx_description
1 polymer ?
#
loop_
_entity_poly.entity_id
_entity_poly.type
_entity_poly.pdbx_seq_one_letter_code
_entity_poly.pdbx_strand_id
1 'polypeptide(L)'
;MTVISIEPTPPITVDDSGDVSVYPDVESACARIEVFDLPELWIVDSRGRRLRAEVEGYDVIGLAIEADLPPMPGELAARLRAFIERAGPARLGLSDVAETRTEELLAAMLRPPDRSFPRLPARRWWRGRFARHR
;
A
#
# COMPACT_ATOMS: atom_id res chain seq x y z
N MET A 1 -13.97 -12.37 -27.70
CA MET A 1 -14.09 -11.54 -26.49
C MET A 1 -12.71 -11.02 -26.16
N THR A 2 -12.47 -9.71 -26.28
CA THR A 2 -11.18 -9.11 -25.94
C THR A 2 -11.13 -8.93 -24.43
N VAL A 3 -10.38 -9.80 -23.73
CA VAL A 3 -10.07 -9.59 -22.32
C VAL A 3 -9.04 -8.48 -22.27
N ILE A 4 -9.49 -7.26 -21.95
CA ILE A 4 -8.56 -6.16 -21.68
C ILE A 4 -7.95 -6.48 -20.31
N SER A 5 -6.72 -7.01 -20.32
CA SER A 5 -5.91 -7.14 -19.12
C SER A 5 -5.55 -5.73 -18.66
N ILE A 6 -6.32 -5.19 -17.71
CA ILE A 6 -6.01 -3.90 -17.09
C ILE A 6 -5.00 -4.18 -16.00
N GLU A 7 -3.77 -3.76 -16.21
CA GLU A 7 -2.75 -3.80 -15.17
C GLU A 7 -3.19 -2.91 -13.98
N PRO A 8 -3.10 -3.39 -12.73
CA PRO A 8 -3.48 -2.59 -11.58
C PRO A 8 -2.46 -1.46 -11.34
N THR A 9 -2.93 -0.24 -11.08
CA THR A 9 -2.01 0.90 -10.92
C THR A 9 -2.57 2.02 -10.03
N PRO A 10 -1.80 2.50 -9.03
CA PRO A 10 -0.76 1.77 -8.27
C PRO A 10 -1.34 0.61 -7.44
N PRO A 11 -0.58 -0.50 -7.21
CA PRO A 11 -0.87 -1.46 -6.15
C PRO A 11 -0.68 -0.84 -4.76
N ILE A 12 -1.52 -1.25 -3.82
CA ILE A 12 -1.58 -0.75 -2.46
C ILE A 12 -1.78 -1.94 -1.52
N THR A 13 -0.98 -2.03 -0.47
CA THR A 13 -1.21 -2.99 0.62
C THR A 13 -1.55 -2.23 1.90
N VAL A 14 -2.42 -2.83 2.70
CA VAL A 14 -2.73 -2.40 4.06
C VAL A 14 -2.66 -3.60 4.97
N ASP A 15 -1.83 -3.54 6.01
CA ASP A 15 -1.69 -4.63 6.98
C ASP A 15 -2.75 -4.56 8.10
N ASP A 16 -2.66 -5.50 9.05
CA ASP A 16 -3.55 -5.60 10.22
C ASP A 16 -3.47 -4.39 11.16
N SER A 17 -2.31 -3.74 11.19
CA SER A 17 -2.00 -2.54 11.96
C SER A 17 -2.50 -1.28 11.25
N GLY A 18 -2.98 -1.41 10.01
CA GLY A 18 -3.44 -0.34 9.15
C GLY A 18 -2.31 0.47 8.53
N ASP A 19 -1.07 -0.03 8.56
CA ASP A 19 0.03 0.58 7.83
C ASP A 19 -0.16 0.36 6.34
N VAL A 20 0.12 1.40 5.55
CA VAL A 20 -0.16 1.44 4.12
C VAL A 20 1.14 1.52 3.35
N SER A 21 1.31 0.64 2.36
CA SER A 21 2.36 0.74 1.36
C SER A 21 1.73 0.97 -0.01
N VAL A 22 2.19 2.00 -0.73
CA VAL A 22 1.78 2.30 -2.10
C VAL A 22 2.97 2.05 -3.01
N TYR A 23 2.79 1.18 -4.00
CA TYR A 23 3.85 0.78 -4.93
C TYR A 23 3.67 1.51 -6.28
N PRO A 24 4.75 1.94 -6.94
CA PRO A 24 4.63 2.65 -8.21
C PRO A 24 4.06 1.77 -9.33
N ASP A 25 4.33 0.46 -9.28
CA ASP A 25 3.97 -0.54 -10.28
C ASP A 25 3.88 -1.95 -9.65
N VAL A 26 3.39 -2.91 -10.44
CA VAL A 26 3.24 -4.32 -10.01
C VAL A 26 4.58 -4.97 -9.71
N GLU A 27 5.61 -4.71 -10.53
CA GLU A 27 6.95 -5.26 -10.35
C GLU A 27 7.53 -4.88 -8.97
N SER A 28 7.43 -3.60 -8.61
CA SER A 28 7.90 -3.07 -7.32
C SER A 28 7.13 -3.63 -6.13
N ALA A 29 5.86 -3.97 -6.31
CA ALA A 29 5.03 -4.64 -5.30
C ALA A 29 5.45 -6.10 -5.12
N CYS A 30 5.55 -6.85 -6.22
CA CYS A 30 5.96 -8.25 -6.24
C CYS A 30 7.34 -8.45 -5.59
N ALA A 31 8.30 -7.54 -5.87
CA ALA A 31 9.64 -7.58 -5.28
C ALA A 31 9.69 -7.27 -3.77
N ARG A 32 8.59 -6.80 -3.16
CA ARG A 32 8.54 -6.34 -1.76
C ARG A 32 7.55 -7.09 -0.88
N ILE A 33 6.50 -7.67 -1.46
CA ILE A 33 5.49 -8.42 -0.71
C ILE A 33 6.05 -9.82 -0.45
N GLU A 34 6.18 -10.20 0.82
CA GLU A 34 6.55 -11.57 1.18
C GLU A 34 5.30 -12.46 1.17
N VAL A 35 5.43 -13.70 0.68
CA VAL A 35 4.30 -14.65 0.63
C VAL A 35 3.68 -14.89 2.02
N PHE A 36 4.49 -14.80 3.07
CA PHE A 36 4.05 -14.96 4.46
C PHE A 36 3.16 -13.82 4.94
N ASP A 37 3.25 -12.62 4.35
CA ASP A 37 2.42 -11.47 4.71
C ASP A 37 1.02 -11.56 4.09
N LEU A 38 0.87 -12.26 2.95
CA LEU A 38 -0.35 -12.29 2.15
C LEU A 38 -1.66 -12.56 2.94
N PRO A 39 -1.70 -13.47 3.93
CA PRO A 39 -2.93 -13.72 4.70
C PRO A 39 -3.40 -12.51 5.51
N GLU A 40 -2.50 -11.60 5.85
CA GLU A 40 -2.76 -10.43 6.70
C GLU A 40 -2.92 -9.15 5.87
N LEU A 41 -2.53 -9.18 4.59
CA LEU A 41 -2.58 -8.02 3.71
C LEU A 41 -3.94 -7.83 3.04
N TRP A 42 -4.45 -6.60 3.15
CA TRP A 42 -5.45 -6.08 2.26
C TRP A 42 -4.79 -5.46 1.02
N ILE A 43 -4.73 -6.21 -0.09
CA ILE A 43 -4.15 -5.77 -1.37
C ILE A 43 -5.24 -5.23 -2.30
N VAL A 44 -5.07 -3.99 -2.76
CA VAL A 44 -5.98 -3.30 -3.68
C VAL A 44 -5.21 -2.43 -4.67
N ASP A 45 -5.88 -1.92 -5.69
CA ASP A 45 -5.36 -0.82 -6.51
C ASP A 45 -5.92 0.56 -6.10
N SER A 46 -5.48 1.62 -6.78
CA SER A 46 -5.94 3.00 -6.55
C SER A 46 -7.44 3.24 -6.71
N ARG A 47 -8.16 2.33 -7.37
CA ARG A 47 -9.63 2.40 -7.52
C ARG A 47 -10.35 1.60 -6.44
N GLY A 48 -9.62 1.01 -5.50
CA GLY A 48 -10.14 0.13 -4.47
C GLY A 48 -10.55 -1.25 -5.01
N ARG A 49 -10.06 -1.67 -6.18
CA ARG A 49 -10.31 -3.02 -6.70
C ARG A 49 -9.42 -4.02 -5.97
N ARG A 50 -9.97 -5.15 -5.52
CA ARG A 50 -9.22 -6.21 -4.86
C ARG A 50 -8.19 -6.81 -5.82
N LEU A 51 -6.98 -7.03 -5.34
CA LEU A 51 -5.93 -7.74 -6.08
C LEU A 51 -5.65 -9.09 -5.43
N ARG A 52 -5.48 -10.11 -6.27
CA ARG A 52 -4.99 -11.43 -5.91
C ARG A 52 -3.52 -11.53 -6.27
N ALA A 53 -2.71 -12.01 -5.33
CA ALA A 53 -1.31 -12.34 -5.59
C ALA A 53 -1.19 -13.67 -6.35
N GLU A 54 -0.35 -13.67 -7.37
CA GLU A 54 0.11 -14.89 -8.05
C GLU A 54 1.45 -15.28 -7.43
N VAL A 55 1.54 -16.51 -6.95
CA VAL A 55 2.67 -16.99 -6.14
C VAL A 55 3.34 -18.18 -6.82
N GLU A 56 4.66 -18.14 -6.92
CA GLU A 56 5.50 -19.26 -7.36
C GLU A 56 6.56 -19.55 -6.29
N GLY A 57 6.47 -20.71 -5.65
CA GLY A 57 7.34 -21.05 -4.52
C GLY A 57 7.14 -20.11 -3.34
N TYR A 58 8.13 -19.27 -3.04
CA TYR A 58 8.12 -18.30 -1.96
C TYR A 58 8.06 -16.85 -2.45
N ASP A 59 7.87 -16.65 -3.76
CA ASP A 59 7.89 -15.34 -4.39
C ASP A 59 6.48 -14.97 -4.90
N VAL A 60 6.12 -13.70 -4.75
CA VAL A 60 4.98 -13.12 -5.47
C VAL A 60 5.47 -12.73 -6.86
N ILE A 61 4.89 -13.33 -7.89
CA ILE A 61 5.30 -13.13 -9.29
C ILE A 61 4.34 -12.24 -10.09
N GLY A 62 3.17 -11.96 -9.53
CA GLY A 62 2.15 -11.14 -10.20
C GLY A 62 1.03 -10.68 -9.27
N LEU A 63 0.27 -9.69 -9.75
CA LEU A 63 -0.95 -9.20 -9.11
C LEU A 63 -2.05 -9.09 -10.16
N ALA A 64 -3.18 -9.75 -9.92
CA ALA A 64 -4.33 -9.74 -10.81
C ALA A 64 -5.56 -9.14 -10.12
N ILE A 65 -6.40 -8.41 -10.86
CA ILE A 65 -7.65 -7.87 -10.33
C ILE A 65 -8.64 -9.03 -10.13
N GLU A 66 -9.25 -9.11 -8.94
CA GLU A 66 -10.37 -10.01 -8.68
C GLU A 66 -11.66 -9.43 -9.28
N ALA A 67 -12.01 -9.88 -10.49
CA ALA A 67 -13.13 -9.33 -11.26
C ALA A 67 -14.51 -9.55 -10.62
N ASP A 68 -14.63 -10.54 -9.75
CA ASP A 68 -15.90 -10.91 -9.11
C ASP A 68 -16.23 -10.08 -7.87
N LEU A 69 -15.31 -9.23 -7.42
CA LEU A 69 -15.50 -8.37 -6.25
C LEU A 69 -15.73 -6.91 -6.66
N PRO A 70 -16.73 -6.22 -6.05
CA PRO A 70 -16.93 -4.81 -6.31
C PRO A 70 -15.76 -3.98 -5.77
N PRO A 71 -15.40 -2.86 -6.44
CA PRO A 71 -14.41 -1.94 -5.91
C PRO A 71 -14.90 -1.29 -4.60
N MET A 72 -13.96 -1.01 -3.70
CA MET A 72 -14.20 -0.43 -2.36
C MET A 72 -13.50 0.94 -2.21
N PRO A 73 -13.80 1.95 -3.04
CA PRO A 73 -13.08 3.22 -3.03
C PRO A 73 -13.27 3.99 -1.71
N GLY A 74 -14.43 3.85 -1.05
CA GLY A 74 -14.70 4.48 0.25
C GLY A 74 -13.83 3.91 1.38
N GLU A 75 -13.66 2.59 1.42
CA GLU A 75 -12.80 1.93 2.41
C GLU A 75 -11.32 2.28 2.19
N LEU A 76 -10.88 2.31 0.92
CA LEU A 76 -9.54 2.75 0.56
C LEU A 76 -9.27 4.17 1.05
N ALA A 77 -10.18 5.09 0.76
CA ALA A 77 -10.07 6.48 1.20
C ALA A 77 -10.02 6.59 2.73
N ALA A 78 -10.85 5.84 3.44
CA ALA A 78 -10.86 5.84 4.91
C ALA A 78 -9.53 5.33 5.50
N ARG A 79 -9.00 4.22 4.98
CA ARG A 79 -7.71 3.64 5.43
C ARG A 79 -6.53 4.56 5.13
N LEU A 80 -6.48 5.18 3.95
CA LEU A 80 -5.44 6.14 3.59
C LEU A 80 -5.44 7.35 4.53
N ARG A 81 -6.61 7.92 4.82
CA ARG A 81 -6.72 9.04 5.75
C ARG A 81 -6.24 8.67 7.15
N ALA A 82 -6.72 7.53 7.69
CA ALA A 82 -6.32 7.05 9.01
C ALA A 82 -4.80 6.83 9.12
N PHE A 83 -4.18 6.25 8.09
CA PHE A 83 -2.73 6.09 8.03
C PHE A 83 -1.99 7.43 8.03
N ILE A 84 -2.42 8.38 7.17
CA ILE A 84 -1.76 9.68 7.03
C ILE A 84 -1.90 10.52 8.31
N GLU A 85 -3.06 10.48 8.96
CA GLU A 85 -3.28 11.12 10.27
C GLU A 85 -2.30 10.58 11.32
N ARG A 86 -2.10 9.26 11.36
CA ARG A 86 -1.14 8.60 12.26
C ARG A 86 0.32 8.90 11.90
N ALA A 87 0.65 8.92 10.61
CA ALA A 87 2.01 9.16 10.12
C ALA A 87 2.44 10.64 10.27
N GLY A 88 1.48 11.56 10.32
CA GLY A 88 1.67 13.01 10.41
C GLY A 88 1.49 13.70 9.06
N PRO A 89 0.35 14.36 8.80
CA PRO A 89 0.01 14.94 7.49
C PRO A 89 1.03 15.95 6.95
N ALA A 90 1.62 16.74 7.84
CA ALA A 90 2.63 17.74 7.50
C ALA A 90 3.87 17.14 6.82
N ARG A 91 4.21 15.87 7.08
CA ARG A 91 5.35 15.18 6.44
C ARG A 91 5.11 14.90 4.95
N LEU A 92 3.84 14.83 4.56
CA LEU A 92 3.40 14.63 3.18
C LEU A 92 2.98 15.96 2.51
N GLY A 93 3.18 17.09 3.19
CA GLY A 93 2.75 18.41 2.70
C GLY A 93 1.23 18.57 2.65
N LEU A 94 0.49 17.82 3.46
CA LEU A 94 -0.98 17.88 3.53
C LEU A 94 -1.43 18.70 4.74
N SER A 95 -2.32 19.67 4.52
CA SER A 95 -2.88 20.54 5.57
C SER A 95 -4.23 20.07 6.11
N ASP A 96 -5.07 19.46 5.27
CA ASP A 96 -6.38 18.92 5.66
C ASP A 96 -6.64 17.56 5.00
N VAL A 97 -6.42 16.49 5.76
CA VAL A 97 -6.54 15.10 5.26
C VAL A 97 -8.00 14.69 5.05
N ALA A 98 -8.93 15.24 5.83
CA ALA A 98 -10.33 14.85 5.79
C ALA A 98 -10.97 15.25 4.45
N GLU A 99 -10.65 16.44 3.97
CA GLU A 99 -11.18 17.00 2.72
C GLU A 99 -10.35 16.62 1.48
N THR A 100 -9.13 16.12 1.66
CA THR A 100 -8.26 15.71 0.56
C THR A 100 -8.84 14.50 -0.20
N ARG A 101 -8.79 14.57 -1.54
CA ARG A 101 -9.23 13.50 -2.44
C ARG A 101 -8.28 12.31 -2.41
N THR A 102 -8.80 11.10 -2.61
CA THR A 102 -8.01 9.86 -2.58
C THR A 102 -6.80 9.90 -3.52
N GLU A 103 -6.97 10.45 -4.72
CA GLU A 103 -5.91 10.57 -5.72
C GLU A 103 -4.78 11.49 -5.24
N GLU A 104 -5.12 12.55 -4.51
CA GLU A 104 -4.16 13.49 -3.93
C GLU A 104 -3.40 12.86 -2.76
N LEU A 105 -4.08 12.06 -1.92
CA LEU A 105 -3.45 11.27 -0.86
C LEU A 105 -2.43 10.28 -1.46
N LEU A 106 -2.81 9.54 -2.50
CA LEU A 106 -1.94 8.59 -3.18
C LEU A 106 -0.74 9.28 -3.85
N ALA A 107 -0.99 10.41 -4.52
CA ALA A 107 0.09 11.21 -5.11
C ALA A 107 1.07 11.73 -4.05
N ALA A 108 0.59 12.11 -2.86
CA ALA A 108 1.46 12.52 -1.76
C ALA A 108 2.30 11.36 -1.21
N MET A 109 1.74 10.15 -1.15
CA MET A 109 2.45 8.94 -0.69
C MET A 109 3.50 8.43 -1.69
N LEU A 110 3.28 8.64 -3.00
CA LEU A 110 4.25 8.28 -4.04
C LEU A 110 5.38 9.30 -4.20
N ARG A 111 5.23 10.51 -3.65
CA ARG A 111 6.32 11.50 -3.66
C ARG A 111 7.40 11.10 -2.67
N PRO A 112 8.69 11.22 -3.02
CA PRO A 112 9.75 11.10 -2.04
C PRO A 112 9.53 12.17 -0.95
N PRO A 113 9.74 11.84 0.34
CA PRO A 113 9.57 12.81 1.42
C PRO A 113 10.46 14.03 1.16
N ASP A 114 9.91 15.22 1.37
CA ASP A 114 10.65 16.47 1.23
C ASP A 114 11.91 16.42 2.12
N ARG A 115 13.08 16.52 1.48
CA ARG A 115 14.40 16.39 2.13
C ARG A 115 14.65 17.48 3.17
N SER A 116 13.80 18.50 3.22
CA SER A 116 13.86 19.62 4.18
C SER A 116 13.29 19.29 5.57
N PHE A 117 12.55 18.19 5.73
CA PHE A 117 12.14 17.73 7.06
C PHE A 117 13.29 17.01 7.78
N PRO A 118 13.58 17.34 9.06
CA PRO A 118 14.62 16.67 9.80
C PRO A 118 14.32 15.16 9.85
N ARG A 119 15.26 14.37 9.31
CA ARG A 119 15.27 12.92 9.47
C ARG A 119 15.34 12.63 10.97
N LEU A 120 14.22 12.25 11.57
CA LEU A 120 14.27 11.56 12.86
C LEU A 120 15.17 10.33 12.69
N PRO A 121 15.97 9.96 13.70
CA PRO A 121 16.89 8.84 13.60
C PRO A 121 16.13 7.61 13.10
N ALA A 122 16.74 6.90 12.14
CA ALA A 122 16.24 5.67 11.49
C ALA A 122 16.14 4.47 12.46
N ARG A 123 15.70 4.69 13.70
CA ARG A 123 15.57 3.70 14.76
C ARG A 123 14.10 3.43 15.05
N ARG A 124 13.36 2.94 14.04
CA ARG A 124 12.16 2.10 14.27
C ARG A 124 11.58 1.40 13.05
N TRP A 125 12.21 1.49 11.89
CA TRP A 125 11.74 0.85 10.67
C TRP A 125 12.94 0.18 10.01
N TRP A 126 12.81 -1.12 9.73
CA TRP A 126 13.80 -2.08 9.22
C TRP A 126 14.64 -2.88 10.23
N ARG A 127 14.40 -4.21 10.17
CA ARG A 127 15.04 -5.37 10.82
C ARG A 127 14.69 -5.65 12.29
N GLY A 128 13.80 -6.63 12.46
CA GLY A 128 14.14 -7.79 13.28
C GLY A 128 13.11 -8.19 14.34
N ARG A 129 12.37 -9.26 14.06
CA ARG A 129 12.15 -10.27 15.12
C ARG A 129 11.99 -11.70 14.57
N PHE A 130 13.05 -12.21 13.94
CA PHE A 130 13.46 -13.59 14.25
C PHE A 130 14.43 -13.54 15.43
N ALA A 131 13.95 -13.86 16.64
CA ALA A 131 14.67 -14.62 17.68
C ALA A 131 13.86 -14.76 19.00
N ARG A 132 13.29 -15.97 19.16
CA ARG A 132 13.29 -16.89 20.34
C ARG A 132 12.61 -16.52 21.68
N HIS A 133 11.68 -17.41 22.05
CA HIS A 133 11.44 -18.13 23.33
C HIS A 133 9.92 -18.18 23.57
N ARG A 134 9.24 -19.33 23.61
CA ARG A 134 9.59 -20.67 24.11
C ARG A 134 9.04 -21.79 23.22
#